data_AF-A0A1B0D6E5-F1
#
_entry.id   AF-A0A1B0D6E5-F1
#
_cell.length_a   1.000
_cell.length_b   1.000
_cell.length_c   1.000
_cell.angle_alpha   90.00
_cell.angle_beta   90.00
_cell.angle_gamma   90.00
#
_symmetry.space_group_name_H-M   'P 1'
#
loop_
_entity.id
_entity.type
_entity.pdbx_description
1 polymer ?
#
loop_
_entity_poly.entity_id
_entity_poly.type
_entity_poly.pdbx_seq_one_letter_code
_entity_poly.pdbx_strand_id
1 'polypeptide(L)'
;MDEFQTNIDATDGMLEPCIMDVKIGARTWDPLATEEKRAAEEQKYLSCKKALGLCIPGFQVYHLATGRVKRYSKDYGKKLNEKSVKDALRIFLNADSGLSRALLVQLLSGLWAIQKWARTQKTLRLYSSSVLLIYDARRLRSNLESKRRIR
;
A
#
# COMPACT_ATOMS: atom_id res chain seq x y z
N MET A 1 2.30 10.82 31.31
CA MET A 1 2.25 9.35 31.31
C MET A 1 1.98 9.00 29.86
N ASP A 2 2.97 8.45 29.15
CA ASP A 2 2.80 8.16 27.72
C ASP A 2 1.92 6.93 27.57
N GLU A 3 0.74 7.11 26.96
CA GLU A 3 -0.18 6.02 26.65
C GLU A 3 0.30 5.28 25.40
N PHE A 4 0.64 4.00 25.54
CA PHE A 4 0.96 3.11 24.43
C PHE A 4 -0.19 2.13 24.20
N GLN A 5 -0.56 1.94 22.93
CA GLN A 5 -1.54 0.94 22.52
C GLN A 5 -0.83 -0.28 21.93
N THR A 6 -1.14 -1.47 22.42
CA THR A 6 -0.66 -2.74 21.85
C THR A 6 -1.51 -3.13 20.64
N ASN A 7 -0.87 -3.38 19.49
CA ASN A 7 -1.53 -3.84 18.26
C ASN A 7 -0.85 -5.13 17.75
N ILE A 8 -1.58 -5.91 16.95
CA ILE A 8 -1.04 -7.09 16.28
C ILE A 8 -0.05 -6.64 15.19
N ASP A 9 1.13 -7.27 15.11
CA ASP A 9 2.07 -7.08 14.01
C ASP A 9 1.58 -7.86 12.77
N ALA A 10 1.17 -7.12 11.75
CA ALA A 10 0.67 -7.69 10.49
C ALA A 10 1.76 -8.41 9.66
N THR A 11 3.03 -8.29 10.06
CA THR A 11 4.16 -8.95 9.42
C THR A 11 4.75 -10.10 10.24
N ASP A 12 4.13 -10.43 11.38
CA ASP A 12 4.58 -11.54 12.21
C ASP A 12 4.69 -12.85 11.41
N GLY A 13 5.78 -13.57 11.62
CA GLY A 13 6.12 -14.80 10.88
C GLY A 13 6.51 -14.63 9.40
N MET A 14 6.57 -13.41 8.86
CA MET A 14 7.08 -13.17 7.50
C MET A 14 8.61 -13.03 7.51
N LEU A 15 9.28 -13.67 6.55
CA LEU A 15 10.75 -13.65 6.49
C LEU A 15 11.28 -12.58 5.52
N GLU A 16 10.54 -12.30 4.45
CA GLU A 16 10.89 -11.27 3.48
C GLU A 16 9.67 -10.34 3.23
N PRO A 17 9.19 -9.59 4.24
CA PRO A 17 7.96 -8.81 4.13
C PRO A 17 8.08 -7.65 3.14
N CYS A 18 7.12 -7.59 2.22
CA CYS A 18 6.83 -6.46 1.35
C CYS A 18 5.59 -5.74 1.87
N ILE A 19 5.71 -4.44 2.14
CA ILE A 19 4.67 -3.63 2.80
C ILE A 19 4.46 -2.34 2.00
N MET A 20 3.22 -2.02 1.63
CA MET A 20 2.86 -0.75 1.01
C MET A 20 1.71 -0.09 1.75
N ASP A 21 1.95 1.14 2.21
CA ASP A 21 0.92 2.01 2.75
C ASP A 21 0.21 2.72 1.59
N VAL A 22 -1.11 2.53 1.49
CA VAL A 22 -1.96 3.25 0.54
C VAL A 22 -2.97 4.08 1.33
N LYS A 23 -2.81 5.40 1.34
CA LYS A 23 -3.77 6.32 1.92
C LYS A 23 -4.94 6.52 0.97
N ILE A 24 -6.15 6.32 1.49
CA ILE A 24 -7.39 6.42 0.72
C ILE A 24 -8.06 7.77 1.00
N GLY A 25 -8.56 8.40 -0.06
CA GLY A 25 -9.31 9.66 -0.02
C GLY A 25 -8.59 10.82 -0.70
N ALA A 26 -9.36 11.59 -1.48
CA ALA A 26 -8.88 12.88 -2.02
C ALA A 26 -8.62 13.91 -0.89
N ARG A 27 -9.33 13.77 0.24
CA ARG A 27 -9.18 14.57 1.45
C ARG A 27 -8.51 13.74 2.55
N THR A 28 -7.46 14.30 3.14
CA THR A 28 -6.58 13.63 4.13
C THR A 28 -6.52 14.35 5.48
N TRP A 29 -7.39 15.34 5.66
CA TRP A 29 -7.57 16.11 6.89
C TRP A 29 -9.00 15.92 7.44
N ASP A 30 -9.13 15.86 8.76
CA ASP A 30 -10.39 15.69 9.47
C ASP A 30 -11.15 17.03 9.61
N PRO A 31 -12.47 17.04 9.89
CA PRO A 31 -13.24 18.29 9.98
C PRO A 31 -12.80 19.28 11.07
N LEU A 32 -12.06 18.81 12.08
CA LEU A 32 -11.58 19.63 13.19
C LEU A 32 -10.14 20.15 12.93
N ALA A 33 -9.54 19.82 11.79
CA ALA A 33 -8.20 20.28 11.43
C ALA A 33 -8.16 21.82 11.26
N THR A 34 -7.12 22.44 11.82
CA THR A 34 -6.82 23.87 11.63
C THR A 34 -6.61 24.20 10.16
N GLU A 35 -6.81 25.46 9.77
CA GLU A 35 -6.60 25.90 8.40
C GLU A 35 -5.18 25.63 7.90
N GLU A 36 -4.17 25.82 8.75
CA GLU A 36 -2.78 25.54 8.39
C GLU A 36 -2.56 24.04 8.12
N LYS A 37 -3.12 23.16 8.97
CA LYS A 37 -3.04 21.70 8.80
C LYS A 37 -3.76 21.27 7.51
N ARG A 38 -4.91 21.87 7.21
CA ARG A 38 -5.67 21.61 5.99
C ARG A 38 -4.87 22.00 4.75
N ALA A 39 -4.34 23.23 4.71
CA ALA A 39 -3.51 23.71 3.62
C ALA A 39 -2.26 22.82 3.42
N ALA A 40 -1.58 22.45 4.51
CA ALA A 40 -0.41 21.57 4.45
C ALA A 40 -0.74 20.17 3.91
N GLU A 41 -1.85 19.55 4.34
CA GLU A 41 -2.26 18.24 3.83
C GLU A 41 -2.73 18.31 2.37
N GLU A 42 -3.43 19.37 1.97
CA GLU A 42 -3.89 19.55 0.59
C GLU A 42 -2.73 19.57 -0.42
N GLN A 43 -1.61 20.20 -0.08
CA GLN A 43 -0.43 20.25 -0.96
C GLN A 43 0.30 18.91 -1.09
N LYS A 44 0.19 18.01 -0.10
CA LYS A 44 0.87 16.71 -0.12
C LYS A 44 0.20 15.78 -1.13
N TYR A 45 1.00 15.09 -1.96
CA TYR A 45 0.53 14.06 -2.90
C TYR A 45 -0.58 14.55 -3.87
N LEU A 46 -0.54 15.84 -4.23
CA LEU A 46 -1.61 16.52 -4.96
C LEU A 46 -2.01 15.80 -6.26
N SER A 47 -1.01 15.38 -7.06
CA SER A 47 -1.25 14.72 -8.35
C SER A 47 -2.03 13.42 -8.20
N CYS A 48 -1.59 12.53 -7.30
CA CYS A 48 -2.27 11.25 -7.06
C CYS A 48 -3.65 11.43 -6.41
N LYS A 49 -3.75 12.28 -5.38
CA LYS A 49 -5.05 12.48 -4.69
C LYS A 49 -6.11 13.05 -5.61
N LYS A 50 -5.75 14.01 -6.48
CA LYS A 50 -6.68 14.59 -7.45
C LYS A 50 -7.09 13.60 -8.54
N ALA A 51 -6.14 12.86 -9.10
CA ALA A 51 -6.41 11.96 -10.21
C ALA A 51 -7.05 10.63 -9.78
N LEU A 52 -6.62 10.07 -8.64
CA LEU A 52 -6.93 8.69 -8.23
C LEU A 52 -7.72 8.61 -6.92
N GLY A 53 -7.85 9.72 -6.17
CA GLY A 53 -8.46 9.68 -4.84
C GLY A 53 -7.67 8.88 -3.81
N LEU A 54 -6.36 8.66 -4.04
CA LEU A 54 -5.46 7.96 -3.13
C LEU A 54 -4.03 8.50 -3.25
N CYS A 55 -3.16 8.13 -2.31
CA CYS A 55 -1.71 8.27 -2.47
C CYS A 55 -0.95 7.12 -1.80
N ILE A 56 0.33 6.98 -2.16
CA ILE A 56 1.24 5.99 -1.57
C ILE A 56 2.32 6.76 -0.81
N PRO A 57 2.21 6.92 0.52
CA PRO A 57 3.21 7.62 1.31
C PRO A 57 4.56 6.91 1.34
N GLY A 58 4.57 5.59 1.18
CA GLY A 58 5.80 4.84 1.18
C GLY A 58 5.55 3.34 1.14
N PHE A 59 6.60 2.61 0.77
CA PHE A 59 6.56 1.16 0.75
C PHE A 59 7.96 0.57 0.88
N GLN A 60 8.01 -0.68 1.33
CA GLN A 60 9.18 -1.53 1.36
C GLN A 60 8.91 -2.75 0.50
N VAL A 61 9.89 -3.15 -0.30
CA VAL A 61 9.81 -4.37 -1.10
C VAL A 61 11.12 -5.14 -0.96
N TYR A 62 11.01 -6.44 -0.72
CA TYR A 62 12.11 -7.37 -0.92
C TYR A 62 12.15 -7.75 -2.40
N HIS A 63 13.15 -7.27 -3.13
CA HIS A 63 13.28 -7.51 -4.56
C HIS A 63 13.75 -8.94 -4.82
N LEU A 64 12.94 -9.73 -5.52
CA LEU A 64 13.27 -11.12 -5.86
C LEU A 64 14.50 -11.22 -6.76
N ALA A 65 14.63 -10.30 -7.72
CA ALA A 65 15.75 -10.31 -8.67
C ALA A 65 17.12 -10.04 -7.99
N THR A 66 17.15 -9.20 -6.95
CA THR A 66 18.40 -8.79 -6.31
C THR A 66 18.63 -9.41 -4.93
N GLY A 67 17.60 -10.03 -4.34
CA GLY A 67 17.66 -10.57 -2.99
C GLY A 67 17.83 -9.48 -1.92
N ARG A 68 17.37 -8.24 -2.18
CA ARG A 68 17.59 -7.09 -1.29
C ARG A 68 16.32 -6.33 -1.00
N VAL A 69 16.24 -5.83 0.23
CA VAL A 69 15.18 -4.89 0.64
C VAL A 69 15.45 -3.51 0.07
N LYS A 70 14.42 -2.89 -0.50
CA LYS A 70 14.42 -1.48 -0.90
C LYS A 70 13.24 -0.76 -0.27
N ARG A 71 13.52 0.45 0.24
CA ARG A 71 12.54 1.33 0.88
C ARG A 71 12.31 2.56 0.01
N TYR A 72 11.05 2.91 -0.16
CA TYR A 72 10.59 4.06 -0.91
C TYR A 72 9.91 5.01 0.09
N SER A 73 10.51 6.18 0.27
CA SER A 73 10.12 7.14 1.30
C SER A 73 8.94 8.02 0.89
N LYS A 74 8.49 8.87 1.82
CA LYS A 74 7.51 9.94 1.58
C LYS A 74 7.88 10.84 0.41
N ASP A 75 9.17 11.09 0.20
CA ASP A 75 9.61 11.98 -0.89
C ASP A 75 9.56 11.29 -2.25
N TYR A 76 9.67 9.96 -2.29
CA TYR A 76 9.32 9.20 -3.48
C TYR A 76 7.81 9.27 -3.73
N GLY A 77 7.01 8.99 -2.70
CA GLY A 77 5.55 8.99 -2.78
C GLY A 77 4.96 10.32 -3.26
N LYS A 78 5.48 11.46 -2.78
CA LYS A 78 5.04 12.81 -3.18
C LYS A 78 5.25 13.10 -4.67
N LYS A 79 6.22 12.44 -5.31
CA LYS A 79 6.54 12.61 -6.73
C LYS A 79 5.69 11.73 -7.64
N LEU A 80 4.90 10.80 -7.08
CA LEU A 80 4.03 9.93 -7.86
C LEU A 80 2.88 10.72 -8.50
N ASN A 81 2.44 10.23 -9.66
CA ASN A 81 1.30 10.72 -10.42
C ASN A 81 0.50 9.53 -10.99
N GLU A 82 -0.59 9.81 -11.69
CA GLU A 82 -1.48 8.79 -12.27
C GLU A 82 -0.74 7.71 -13.09
N LYS A 83 0.32 8.10 -13.81
CA LYS A 83 1.11 7.17 -14.62
C LYS A 83 2.10 6.39 -13.76
N SER A 84 2.91 7.08 -12.96
CA SER A 84 4.00 6.46 -12.19
C SER A 84 3.52 5.65 -10.99
N VAL A 85 2.28 5.82 -10.53
CA VAL A 85 1.66 4.92 -9.53
C VAL A 85 1.61 3.47 -10.05
N LYS A 86 1.37 3.26 -11.35
CA LYS A 86 1.37 1.91 -11.94
C LYS A 86 2.75 1.28 -11.83
N ASP A 87 3.81 2.06 -12.06
CA ASP A 87 5.18 1.59 -11.93
C ASP A 87 5.54 1.27 -10.48
N ALA A 88 5.10 2.10 -9.53
CA ALA A 88 5.27 1.82 -8.10
C ALA A 88 4.59 0.51 -7.69
N LEU A 89 3.39 0.23 -8.19
CA LEU A 89 2.70 -1.05 -7.97
C LEU A 89 3.43 -2.22 -8.63
N ARG A 90 3.97 -2.06 -9.85
CA ARG A 90 4.76 -3.11 -10.52
C ARG A 90 6.02 -3.46 -9.73
N ILE A 91 6.73 -2.44 -9.25
CA ILE A 91 7.88 -2.59 -8.36
C ILE A 91 7.47 -3.35 -7.11
N PHE A 92 6.43 -2.89 -6.41
CA PHE A 92 5.95 -3.51 -5.18
C PHE A 92 5.55 -4.97 -5.36
N LEU A 93 4.92 -5.32 -6.48
CA LEU A 93 4.45 -6.67 -6.79
C LEU A 93 5.55 -7.59 -7.36
N ASN A 94 6.81 -7.14 -7.40
CA ASN A 94 7.92 -7.88 -8.01
C ASN A 94 7.61 -8.31 -9.46
N ALA A 95 6.90 -7.47 -10.23
CA ALA A 95 6.35 -7.85 -11.53
C ALA A 95 7.43 -8.28 -12.54
N ASP A 96 8.63 -7.70 -12.48
CA ASP A 96 9.74 -7.99 -13.39
C ASP A 96 10.34 -9.40 -13.17
N SER A 97 10.10 -10.02 -12.00
CA SER A 97 10.49 -11.41 -11.73
C SER A 97 9.41 -12.43 -12.14
N GLY A 98 8.29 -11.95 -12.69
CA GLY A 98 7.11 -12.72 -13.05
C GLY A 98 5.92 -12.35 -12.17
N LEU A 99 4.96 -11.62 -12.74
CA LEU A 99 3.76 -11.20 -12.04
C LEU A 99 2.91 -12.40 -11.59
N SER A 100 2.77 -12.57 -10.28
CA SER A 100 1.95 -13.66 -9.73
C SER A 100 0.47 -13.32 -9.74
N ARG A 101 -0.28 -13.97 -10.63
CA ARG A 101 -1.75 -13.88 -10.66
C ARG A 101 -2.40 -14.27 -9.33
N ALA A 102 -1.80 -15.23 -8.60
CA ALA A 102 -2.34 -15.66 -7.31
C ALA A 102 -2.24 -14.56 -6.25
N LEU A 103 -1.09 -13.88 -6.17
CA LEU A 103 -0.90 -12.73 -5.27
C LEU A 103 -1.86 -11.60 -5.62
N LEU A 104 -2.00 -11.27 -6.91
CA LEU A 104 -2.94 -10.25 -7.36
C LEU A 104 -4.37 -10.55 -6.92
N VAL A 105 -4.84 -11.77 -7.13
CA VAL A 105 -6.20 -12.19 -6.74
C VAL A 105 -6.38 -12.11 -5.23
N GLN A 106 -5.39 -12.51 -4.43
CA GLN A 106 -5.45 -12.40 -2.98
C GLN A 106 -5.59 -10.95 -2.51
N LEU A 107 -4.75 -10.04 -3.03
CA LEU A 107 -4.82 -8.62 -2.69
C LEU A 107 -6.15 -7.99 -3.15
N LEU A 108 -6.59 -8.29 -4.38
CA LEU A 108 -7.85 -7.78 -4.92
C LEU A 108 -9.06 -8.27 -4.11
N SER A 109 -9.06 -9.53 -3.66
CA SER A 109 -10.10 -10.08 -2.80
C SER A 109 -10.25 -9.27 -1.50
N GLY A 110 -9.13 -8.93 -0.85
CA GLY A 110 -9.13 -8.09 0.35
C GLY A 110 -9.66 -6.68 0.05
N LEU A 111 -9.21 -6.07 -1.05
CA LEU A 111 -9.68 -4.75 -1.48
C LEU A 111 -11.18 -4.73 -1.78
N TRP A 112 -11.72 -5.76 -2.43
CA TRP A 112 -13.16 -5.87 -2.69
C TRP A 112 -13.97 -6.04 -1.40
N ALA A 113 -13.46 -6.77 -0.41
CA ALA A 113 -14.11 -6.89 0.88
C ALA A 113 -14.19 -5.52 1.60
N ILE A 114 -13.07 -4.77 1.62
CA ILE A 114 -13.02 -3.40 2.17
C ILE A 114 -13.99 -2.49 1.42
N GLN A 115 -14.00 -2.55 0.09
CA GLN A 115 -14.89 -1.73 -0.74
C GLN A 115 -16.37 -2.06 -0.47
N LYS A 116 -16.71 -3.35 -0.34
CA LYS A 116 -18.08 -3.80 -0.02
C LYS A 116 -18.52 -3.27 1.34
N TRP A 117 -17.69 -3.42 2.36
CA TRP A 117 -17.95 -2.88 3.70
C TRP A 117 -18.10 -1.36 3.69
N ALA A 118 -17.20 -0.64 3.01
CA ALA A 118 -17.21 0.83 2.95
C ALA A 118 -18.49 1.38 2.27
N ARG A 119 -19.11 0.61 1.37
CA ARG A 119 -20.38 0.98 0.72
C ARG A 119 -21.60 0.79 1.61
N THR A 120 -21.56 -0.10 2.60
CA THR A 120 -22.71 -0.42 3.44
C THR A 120 -22.68 0.28 4.78
N GLN A 121 -21.49 0.54 5.34
CA GLN A 121 -21.34 1.28 6.59
C GLN A 121 -21.70 2.77 6.38
N LYS A 122 -22.39 3.38 7.35
CA LYS A 122 -22.75 4.82 7.33
C LYS A 122 -22.35 5.59 8.59
N THR A 123 -21.75 4.90 9.56
CA THR A 123 -21.46 5.44 10.90
C THR A 123 -20.06 6.00 11.01
N LEU A 124 -19.12 5.51 10.20
CA LEU A 124 -17.71 5.88 10.28
C LEU A 124 -17.30 6.76 9.10
N ARG A 125 -16.54 7.81 9.39
CA ARG A 125 -15.82 8.61 8.40
C ARG A 125 -14.32 8.50 8.67
N LEU A 126 -13.62 7.82 7.78
CA LEU A 126 -12.19 7.58 7.89
C LEU A 126 -11.44 8.69 7.17
N TYR A 127 -10.61 9.44 7.90
CA TYR A 127 -9.74 10.50 7.36
C TYR A 127 -8.28 10.14 7.62
N SER A 128 -7.42 10.39 6.64
CA SER A 128 -5.98 10.09 6.71
C SER A 128 -5.67 8.61 7.01
N SER A 129 -6.61 7.71 6.75
CA SER A 129 -6.49 6.28 6.99
C SER A 129 -5.84 5.56 5.81
N SER A 130 -5.18 4.45 6.11
CA SER A 130 -4.43 3.66 5.16
C SER A 130 -5.01 2.26 5.01
N VAL A 131 -4.94 1.73 3.80
CA VAL A 131 -4.98 0.29 3.55
C VAL A 131 -3.53 -0.17 3.42
N LEU A 132 -3.14 -1.13 4.25
CA LEU A 132 -1.81 -1.72 4.23
C LEU A 132 -1.81 -2.97 3.36
N LEU A 133 -1.08 -2.94 2.24
CA LEU A 133 -0.88 -4.11 1.39
C LEU A 133 0.38 -4.83 1.86
N ILE A 134 0.27 -6.11 2.15
CA ILE A 134 1.37 -6.90 2.70
C ILE A 134 1.43 -8.27 2.02
N TYR A 135 2.65 -8.73 1.72
CA TYR A 135 2.91 -10.12 1.39
C TYR A 135 4.35 -10.50 1.73
N ASP A 136 4.64 -11.80 1.81
CA ASP A 136 5.99 -12.33 2.03
C ASP A 136 6.63 -12.72 0.69
N ALA A 137 7.73 -12.04 0.32
CA ALA A 137 8.46 -12.32 -0.91
C ALA A 137 9.04 -13.73 -0.95
N ARG A 138 9.36 -14.32 0.21
CA ARG A 138 9.86 -15.70 0.29
C ARG A 138 8.80 -16.68 -0.20
N ARG A 139 7.57 -16.52 0.27
CA ARG A 139 6.41 -17.32 -0.19
C ARG A 139 6.10 -17.05 -1.67
N LEU A 140 6.25 -15.82 -2.13
CA LEU A 140 6.08 -15.47 -3.54
C LEU A 140 7.09 -16.23 -4.42
N ARG A 141 8.38 -16.26 -4.03
CA ARG A 141 9.45 -16.96 -4.76
C ARG A 141 9.13 -18.45 -4.92
N SER A 142 8.81 -19.14 -3.82
CA SER A 142 8.47 -20.57 -3.85
C SER A 142 7.28 -20.87 -4.77
N ASN A 143 6.27 -20.00 -4.81
CA ASN A 143 5.12 -20.15 -5.70
C ASN A 143 5.48 -19.97 -7.18
N LEU A 144 6.36 -19.02 -7.51
CA LEU A 144 6.81 -18.78 -8.88
C LEU A 144 7.69 -19.91 -9.40
N GLU A 145 8.61 -20.42 -8.58
CA GLU A 145 9.47 -21.56 -8.92
C GLU A 145 8.67 -22.84 -9.13
N SER A 146 7.69 -23.14 -8.26
CA SER A 146 6.83 -24.32 -8.42
C SER A 146 6.07 -24.32 -9.75
N LYS A 147 5.61 -23.15 -10.21
CA LYS A 147 4.92 -23.02 -11.51
C LYS A 147 5.84 -23.17 -12.71
N ARG A 148 7.13 -22.83 -12.58
CA ARG A 148 8.12 -23.02 -13.66
C ARG A 148 8.47 -24.48 -13.87
N ARG A 149 8.38 -25.32 -12.84
CA ARG A 149 8.68 -26.76 -12.91
C ARG A 149 7.55 -27.60 -13.52
N ILE A 150 6.34 -27.04 -13.63
CA ILE A 150 5.14 -27.72 -14.16
C ILE A 150 4.89 -27.35 -15.64
N ARG A 151 5.64 -26.38 -16.17
CA ARG A 151 5.65 -26.02 -17.59
C ARG A 151 6.83 -26.68 -18.28
#